data_AF-A0A7W0KVY9-F1
#
_entry.id   AF-A0A7W0KVY9-F1
#
_cell.length_a   1.000
_cell.length_b   1.000
_cell.length_c   1.000
_cell.angle_alpha   90.00
_cell.angle_beta   90.00
_cell.angle_gamma   90.00
#
_symmetry.space_group_name_H-M   'P 1'
#
loop_
_entity.id
_entity.type
_entity.pdbx_description
1 polymer ?
#
loop_
_entity_poly.entity_id
_entity_poly.type
_entity_poly.pdbx_seq_one_letter_code
_entity_poly.pdbx_strand_id
1 'polypeptide(L)'
;MRAFKFLDEQGRAPITATPWRPGVWVEAARAAPCREGVHACRPTDLAHWLAAALWEVELDGPRGESRHKVVAVRGRLVARPRRRVDLRWPVRRARR
;
A
#
# COMPACT_ATOMS: atom_id res chain seq x y z
N MET A 1 1.95 6.98 12.87
CA MET A 1 2.82 7.41 11.73
C MET A 1 2.04 7.33 10.44
N ARG A 2 2.19 8.31 9.53
CA ARG A 2 1.64 8.23 8.17
C ARG A 2 2.59 7.48 7.23
N ALA A 3 2.03 6.60 6.42
CA ALA A 3 2.76 5.83 5.41
C ALA A 3 1.81 5.55 4.22
N PHE A 4 2.30 4.80 3.23
CA PHE A 4 1.55 4.49 2.02
C PHE A 4 1.42 2.98 1.79
N LYS A 5 0.24 2.56 1.33
CA LYS A 5 -0.04 1.16 0.99
C LYS A 5 -0.70 1.05 -0.36
N PHE A 6 -0.23 0.11 -1.17
CA PHE A 6 -0.88 -0.27 -2.40
C PHE A 6 -1.83 -1.45 -2.18
N LEU A 7 -3.01 -1.36 -2.77
CA LEU A 7 -4.05 -2.39 -2.79
C LEU A 7 -4.43 -2.73 -4.22
N ASP A 8 -5.01 -3.90 -4.42
CA ASP A 8 -5.66 -4.26 -5.68
C ASP A 8 -6.96 -3.46 -5.91
N GLU A 9 -7.62 -3.72 -7.04
CA GLU A 9 -8.84 -3.02 -7.43
C GLU A 9 -10.00 -3.24 -6.44
N GLN A 10 -9.99 -4.38 -5.75
CA GLN A 10 -10.97 -4.82 -4.77
C GLN A 10 -10.63 -4.36 -3.33
N GLY A 11 -9.54 -3.64 -3.14
CA GLY A 11 -9.12 -3.14 -1.82
C GLY A 11 -8.47 -4.21 -0.94
N ARG A 12 -7.80 -5.20 -1.53
CA ARG A 12 -7.06 -6.24 -0.80
C ARG A 12 -5.55 -6.06 -0.94
N ALA A 13 -4.82 -6.55 0.06
CA ALA A 13 -3.38 -6.58 0.02
C ALA A 13 -2.89 -7.56 -1.08
N PRO A 14 -2.00 -7.15 -2.00
CA PRO A 14 -1.66 -7.96 -3.18
C PRO A 14 -1.08 -9.36 -2.90
N ILE A 15 -0.40 -9.55 -1.75
CA ILE A 15 0.26 -10.81 -1.41
C ILE A 15 -0.62 -11.69 -0.52
N THR A 16 -1.27 -11.10 0.49
CA THR A 16 -2.02 -11.87 1.50
C THR A 16 -3.52 -11.95 1.21
N ALA A 17 -4.01 -11.23 0.20
CA ALA A 17 -5.42 -11.02 -0.10
C ALA A 17 -6.26 -10.47 1.07
N THR A 18 -5.61 -10.01 2.15
CA THR A 18 -6.31 -9.46 3.33
C THR A 18 -7.11 -8.24 2.90
N PRO A 19 -8.41 -8.16 3.22
CA PRO A 19 -9.24 -7.01 2.87
C PRO A 19 -8.89 -5.81 3.74
N TRP A 20 -8.85 -4.63 3.13
CA TRP A 20 -8.68 -3.35 3.81
C TRP A 20 -9.92 -2.49 3.61
N ARG A 21 -10.39 -1.87 4.70
CA ARG A 21 -11.55 -0.97 4.69
C ARG A 21 -11.17 0.39 5.28
N PRO A 22 -11.64 1.51 4.72
CA PRO A 22 -11.44 2.84 5.30
C PRO A 22 -11.79 2.90 6.79
N GLY A 23 -10.88 3.44 7.60
CA GLY A 23 -11.05 3.60 9.05
C GLY A 23 -10.89 2.32 9.90
N VAL A 24 -10.91 1.12 9.29
CA VAL A 24 -10.81 -0.15 10.01
C VAL A 24 -9.34 -0.54 10.21
N TRP A 25 -8.98 -0.92 11.43
CA TRP A 25 -7.66 -1.44 11.75
C TRP A 25 -7.49 -2.87 11.25
N VAL A 26 -6.38 -3.09 10.55
CA VAL A 26 -5.82 -4.41 10.27
C VAL A 26 -4.69 -4.64 11.26
N GLU A 27 -4.66 -5.82 11.87
CA GLU A 27 -3.75 -6.13 12.97
C GLU A 27 -2.97 -7.43 12.70
N ALA A 28 -1.80 -7.53 13.31
CA ALA A 28 -0.95 -8.71 13.34
C ALA A 28 -0.29 -8.80 14.73
N ALA A 29 0.11 -10.00 15.14
CA ALA A 29 0.70 -10.19 16.47
C ALA A 29 2.11 -9.59 16.55
N ARG A 30 2.84 -9.54 15.42
CA ARG A 30 4.23 -9.05 15.36
C ARG A 30 4.49 -8.14 14.17
N ALA A 31 5.46 -7.24 14.32
CA ALA A 31 5.98 -6.40 13.25
C ALA A 31 7.33 -6.94 12.74
N ALA A 32 7.28 -8.00 11.93
CA ALA A 32 8.45 -8.69 11.39
C ALA A 32 8.57 -8.48 9.85
N PRO A 33 9.55 -7.69 9.36
CA PRO A 33 9.75 -7.49 7.92
C PRO A 33 9.72 -8.79 7.12
N CYS A 34 8.96 -8.79 6.02
CA CYS A 34 8.73 -9.94 5.12
C CYS A 34 7.99 -11.15 5.72
N ARG A 35 7.77 -11.24 7.03
CA ARG A 35 7.16 -12.42 7.67
C ARG A 35 5.76 -12.13 8.21
N GLU A 36 5.63 -11.08 9.02
CA GLU A 36 4.38 -10.79 9.72
C GLU A 36 4.25 -9.28 9.97
N GLY A 37 3.02 -8.80 10.02
CA GLY A 37 2.75 -7.40 10.33
C GLY A 37 2.06 -6.67 9.19
N VAL A 38 1.70 -5.44 9.48
CA VAL A 38 1.15 -4.51 8.50
C VAL A 38 2.30 -3.82 7.77
N HIS A 39 2.54 -4.22 6.52
CA HIS A 39 3.51 -3.56 5.66
C HIS A 39 2.92 -2.36 4.92
N ALA A 40 3.70 -1.28 4.92
CA ALA A 40 3.51 -0.06 4.13
C ALA A 40 4.88 0.46 3.68
N CYS A 41 4.90 1.58 2.97
CA CYS A 41 6.11 2.21 2.45
C CYS A 41 6.12 3.71 2.72
N ARG A 42 7.30 4.32 2.65
CA ARG A 42 7.48 5.77 2.71
C ARG A 42 7.17 6.39 1.33
N PRO A 43 6.92 7.71 1.24
CA PRO A 43 6.80 8.39 -0.05
C PRO A 43 7.95 8.09 -1.04
N THR A 44 9.18 8.03 -0.54
CA THR A 44 10.39 7.77 -1.35
C THR A 44 10.47 6.34 -1.87
N ASP A 45 9.70 5.42 -1.30
CA ASP A 45 9.71 4.00 -1.67
C ASP A 45 8.55 3.62 -2.60
N LEU A 46 7.69 4.58 -2.97
CA LEU A 46 6.49 4.32 -3.78
C LEU A 46 6.80 3.62 -5.10
N ALA A 47 7.92 3.93 -5.76
CA ALA A 47 8.29 3.29 -7.02
C ALA A 47 8.56 1.77 -6.89
N HIS A 48 8.86 1.29 -5.69
CA HIS A 48 9.06 -0.13 -5.40
C HIS A 48 7.76 -0.87 -5.05
N TRP A 49 6.66 -0.14 -4.88
CA TRP A 49 5.36 -0.67 -4.51
C TRP A 49 4.36 -0.24 -5.57
N LEU A 50 3.91 -1.17 -6.42
CA LEU A 50 2.95 -0.82 -7.47
C LEU A 50 1.80 -1.83 -7.48
N ALA A 51 0.59 -1.30 -7.34
CA ALA A 51 -0.66 -2.02 -7.58
C ALA A 51 -1.74 -1.02 -8.06
N ALA A 52 -3.00 -1.44 -8.09
CA ALA A 52 -4.08 -0.67 -8.69
C ALA A 52 -4.42 0.65 -7.95
N ALA A 53 -4.36 0.66 -6.61
CA ALA A 53 -4.77 1.79 -5.79
C ALA A 53 -3.74 2.14 -4.72
N LEU A 54 -3.34 3.41 -4.65
CA LEU A 54 -2.47 3.97 -3.63
C LEU A 54 -3.31 4.58 -2.50
N TRP A 55 -3.05 4.17 -1.27
CA TRP A 55 -3.70 4.69 -0.07
C TRP A 55 -2.69 5.28 0.91
N GLU A 56 -3.09 6.35 1.59
CA GLU A 56 -2.44 6.78 2.82
C GLU A 56 -2.97 5.93 3.98
N VAL A 57 -2.03 5.49 4.82
CA VAL A 57 -2.32 4.66 5.98
C VAL A 57 -1.73 5.28 7.24
N GLU A 58 -2.45 5.07 8.33
CA GLU A 58 -1.92 5.26 9.67
C GLU A 58 -1.40 3.93 10.17
N LEU A 59 -0.17 3.93 10.67
CA LEU A 59 0.47 2.79 11.31
C LEU A 59 0.64 3.06 12.80
N ASP A 60 0.49 2.02 13.62
CA ASP A 60 0.62 2.11 15.08
C ASP A 60 1.25 0.86 15.74
N GLY A 61 1.83 1.07 16.93
CA GLY A 61 2.58 0.10 17.73
C GLY A 61 4.05 -0.06 17.31
N PRO A 62 4.78 -1.05 17.88
CA PRO A 62 6.19 -1.29 17.59
C PRO A 62 6.44 -1.48 16.10
N ARG A 63 7.55 -0.92 15.61
CA ARG A 63 7.85 -0.86 14.18
C ARG A 63 9.15 -1.55 13.87
N GLY A 64 9.13 -2.34 12.80
CA GLY A 64 10.33 -2.81 12.12
C GLY A 64 10.48 -2.07 10.80
N GLU A 65 11.71 -1.79 10.40
CA GLU A 65 12.01 -1.19 9.11
C GLU A 65 12.93 -2.08 8.30
N SER A 66 12.81 -2.01 6.97
CA SER A 66 13.83 -2.50 6.06
C SER A 66 13.86 -1.59 4.83
N ARG A 67 14.76 -1.86 3.88
CA ARG A 67 15.15 -0.95 2.80
C ARG A 67 14.00 -0.15 2.16
N HIS A 68 12.89 -0.81 1.81
CA HIS A 68 11.75 -0.18 1.10
C HIS A 68 10.42 -0.33 1.82
N LYS A 69 10.42 -0.64 3.13
CA LYS A 69 9.17 -0.92 3.86
C LYS A 69 9.26 -0.58 5.34
N VAL A 70 8.14 -0.11 5.83
CA VAL A 70 7.86 0.07 7.25
C VAL A 70 6.82 -0.98 7.63
N VAL A 71 7.02 -1.61 8.77
CA VAL A 71 6.14 -2.66 9.29
C VAL A 71 5.69 -2.27 10.68
N ALA A 72 4.39 -2.37 10.94
CA ALA A 72 3.82 -2.13 12.26
C ALA A 72 2.90 -3.29 12.65
N VAL A 73 2.53 -3.38 13.93
CA VAL A 73 1.57 -4.38 14.41
C VAL A 73 0.15 -4.09 13.94
N ARG A 74 -0.20 -2.82 13.71
CA ARG A 74 -1.49 -2.45 13.13
C ARG A 74 -1.43 -1.27 12.18
N GLY A 75 -2.40 -1.21 11.27
CA GLY A 75 -2.59 -0.07 10.38
C GLY A 75 -4.00 0.04 9.84
N ARG A 76 -4.41 1.26 9.47
CA ARG A 76 -5.72 1.55 8.86
C ARG A 76 -5.59 2.52 7.70
N LEU A 77 -6.52 2.46 6.75
CA LEU A 77 -6.63 3.46 5.68
C LEU A 77 -7.25 4.74 6.24
N VAL A 78 -6.70 5.90 5.91
CA VAL A 78 -7.11 7.19 6.53
C VAL A 78 -7.57 8.27 5.55
N ALA A 79 -7.39 8.04 4.25
CA ALA A 79 -7.84 8.92 3.18
C ALA A 79 -8.53 8.09 2.09
N ARG A 80 -9.18 8.73 1.12
CA ARG A 80 -9.64 8.04 -0.11
C ARG A 80 -8.42 7.61 -0.97
N PRO A 81 -8.54 6.54 -1.78
CA PRO A 81 -7.42 6.11 -2.61
C PRO A 81 -7.13 7.10 -3.72
N ARG A 82 -5.85 7.30 -4.02
CA ARG A 82 -5.43 7.76 -5.33
C ARG A 82 -5.44 6.56 -6.26
N ARG A 83 -6.36 6.55 -7.23
CA ARG A 83 -6.40 5.54 -8.27
C ARG A 83 -5.47 5.96 -9.41
N ARG A 84 -4.84 4.98 -10.04
CA ARG A 84 -4.11 5.24 -11.29
C ARG A 84 -5.11 5.79 -12.30
N VAL A 85 -4.80 6.94 -12.89
CA VAL A 85 -5.55 7.44 -14.05
C VAL A 85 -5.34 6.41 -15.14
N ASP A 86 -6.41 5.92 -15.77
CA ASP A 86 -6.33 5.04 -16.93
C ASP A 86 -5.76 5.86 -18.09
N LEU A 87 -4.43 5.97 -18.13
CA LEU A 87 -3.70 6.52 -19.25
C LEU A 87 -3.73 5.46 -20.33
N ARG A 88 -4.87 5.32 -21.02
CA ARG A 88 -4.86 4.77 -22.38
C ARG A 88 -3.95 5.68 -23.18
N TRP A 89 -2.68 5.29 -23.28
CA TRP A 89 -1.72 5.99 -24.10
C TRP A 89 -2.24 5.92 -25.53
N PRO A 90 -2.65 7.04 -26.15
CA PRO A 90 -3.06 6.98 -27.53
C PRO A 90 -1.81 6.66 -28.34
N VAL A 91 -1.70 5.41 -28.77
CA VAL A 91 -0.69 5.00 -29.74
C VAL A 91 -1.06 5.71 -31.04
N ARG A 92 -0.54 6.93 -31.24
CA ARG A 92 -0.57 7.56 -32.56
C ARG A 92 0.36 6.74 -33.43
N ARG A 93 -0.20 5.80 -34.20
CA ARG A 93 0.55 5.19 -35.30
C ARG A 93 0.92 6.34 -36.23
N ALA A 94 2.22 6.63 -36.36
CA ALA A 94 2.69 7.51 -37.41
C ALA A 94 2.22 6.90 -38.73
N ARG A 95 1.36 7.63 -39.45
CA ARG A 95 1.07 7.28 -40.84
C ARG A 95 2.37 7.54 -41.60
N ARG A 96 2.86 6.49 -42.28
CA ARG A 96 3.97 6.60 -43.24
C ARG A 96 3.52 7.43 -44.44
#